data_AF-A0A1I8CQ79-F1
#
_entry.id   AF-A0A1I8CQ79-F1
#
_cell.length_a   1.000
_cell.length_b   1.000
_cell.length_c   1.000
_cell.angle_alpha   90.00
_cell.angle_beta   90.00
_cell.angle_gamma   90.00
#
_symmetry.space_group_name_H-M   'P 1'
#
loop_
_entity.id
_entity.type
_entity.pdbx_description
1 polymer ?
#
loop_
_entity_poly.entity_id
_entity_poly.type
_entity_poly.pdbx_seq_one_letter_code
_entity_poly.pdbx_strand_id
1 'polypeptide(L)'
;MTLHSPDAVFFLGDIFDEGQWCDKTQFDTYAARFNQLFKVDQNVKRVVVVGNHDVGFHYAIHPDRLSWFGETYANSTPVGTVTIKGQLFVLVNSMAMHGDYCQLCHSAEIEIDRIGGIDKRVIVAGRVTCNFKPSPKIEILLMEKEKYAMDDIEDRTTSDLDGNFFMNATVSEMGSMNVQLDLEIKIFHKCNMAEDDICYKVAHVPFPSTFFNYEEQDEETHMPRAYYLGTIELDGNHKAGRSCSRILGASMANLVGYVSKILDNEKKLIY
;
A
#
# COMPACT_ATOMS: atom_id res chain seq x y z
N MET A 1 10.59 43.21 -6.91
CA MET A 1 9.67 43.59 -5.82
C MET A 1 8.29 43.10 -6.23
N THR A 2 7.87 41.92 -5.77
CA THR A 2 6.47 41.48 -5.89
C THR A 2 5.73 42.01 -4.65
N LEU A 3 4.53 42.57 -4.84
CA LEU A 3 3.72 43.13 -3.74
C LEU A 3 3.31 42.05 -2.72
N HIS A 4 3.28 40.79 -3.15
CA HIS A 4 3.01 39.62 -2.33
C HIS A 4 4.16 38.61 -2.47
N SER A 5 4.49 37.92 -1.38
CA SER A 5 5.55 36.90 -1.29
C SER A 5 4.94 35.54 -0.94
N PRO A 6 4.18 34.91 -1.86
CA PRO A 6 3.51 33.65 -1.58
C PRO A 6 4.52 32.50 -1.46
N ASP A 7 4.18 31.49 -0.67
CA ASP A 7 4.96 30.25 -0.59
C ASP A 7 4.65 29.29 -1.76
N ALA A 8 3.44 29.39 -2.30
CA ALA A 8 2.96 28.54 -3.38
C ALA A 8 1.93 29.26 -4.25
N VAL A 9 1.84 28.83 -5.51
CA VAL A 9 0.82 29.24 -6.47
C VAL A 9 0.21 27.99 -7.10
N PHE A 10 -1.10 27.89 -7.04
CA PHE A 10 -1.89 26.81 -7.60
C PHE A 10 -2.64 27.30 -8.85
N PHE A 11 -2.51 26.55 -9.94
CA PHE A 11 -3.33 26.69 -11.15
C PHE A 11 -4.30 25.51 -11.17
N LEU A 12 -5.60 25.76 -11.21
CA LEU A 12 -6.64 24.76 -10.96
C LEU A 12 -7.26 24.19 -12.25
N GLY A 13 -6.50 24.17 -13.34
CA GLY A 13 -6.94 23.67 -14.64
C GLY A 13 -7.20 24.76 -15.68
N ASP A 14 -7.59 24.31 -16.86
CA ASP A 14 -7.94 25.10 -18.03
C ASP A 14 -6.83 26.09 -18.40
N ILE A 15 -5.60 25.57 -18.42
CA ILE A 15 -4.41 26.31 -18.85
C ILE A 15 -4.29 26.35 -20.38
N PHE A 16 -5.02 25.47 -21.08
CA PHE A 16 -5.19 25.44 -22.53
C PHE A 16 -6.61 25.86 -22.94
N ASP A 17 -6.80 26.16 -24.22
CA ASP A 17 -8.10 26.53 -24.80
C ASP A 17 -8.80 25.32 -25.44
N GLU A 18 -8.04 24.53 -26.22
CA GLU A 18 -8.53 23.40 -27.03
C GLU A 18 -7.69 22.12 -26.83
N GLY A 19 -7.27 21.82 -25.60
CA GLY A 19 -6.43 20.65 -25.30
C GLY A 19 -7.07 19.32 -25.72
N GLN A 20 -8.39 19.20 -25.72
CA GLN A 20 -9.10 18.04 -26.26
C GLN A 20 -8.77 17.73 -27.73
N TRP A 21 -8.44 18.76 -28.52
CA TRP A 21 -8.24 18.64 -29.96
C TRP A 21 -6.76 18.63 -30.34
N CYS A 22 -5.86 18.82 -29.36
CA CYS A 22 -4.45 18.95 -29.65
C CYS A 22 -3.81 17.59 -29.98
N ASP A 23 -2.83 17.63 -30.88
CA ASP A 23 -1.79 16.61 -30.98
C ASP A 23 -0.64 16.90 -29.98
N LYS A 24 0.38 16.05 -29.95
CA LYS A 24 1.53 16.20 -29.06
C LYS A 24 2.31 17.51 -29.30
N THR A 25 2.46 17.93 -30.56
CA THR A 25 3.22 19.15 -30.89
C THR A 25 2.49 20.41 -30.42
N GLN A 26 1.18 20.44 -30.62
CA GLN A 26 0.31 21.50 -30.13
C GLN A 26 0.28 21.53 -28.60
N PHE A 27 0.16 20.37 -27.96
CA PHE A 27 0.26 20.24 -26.51
C PHE A 27 1.57 20.85 -25.98
N ASP A 28 2.71 20.44 -26.53
CA ASP A 28 4.03 20.89 -26.08
C ASP A 28 4.18 22.42 -26.29
N THR A 29 3.61 22.95 -27.38
CA THR A 29 3.57 24.40 -27.65
C THR A 29 2.73 25.14 -26.61
N TYR A 30 1.55 24.63 -26.27
CA TYR A 30 0.69 25.23 -25.26
C TYR A 30 1.31 25.17 -23.86
N ALA A 31 1.89 24.04 -23.49
CA ALA A 31 2.61 23.86 -22.23
C ALA A 31 3.81 24.81 -22.14
N ALA A 32 4.61 24.93 -23.20
CA ALA A 32 5.74 25.87 -23.24
C ALA A 32 5.27 27.32 -23.07
N ARG A 33 4.20 27.72 -23.76
CA ARG A 33 3.61 29.07 -23.64
C ARG A 33 3.11 29.34 -22.23
N PHE A 34 2.35 28.42 -21.64
CA PHE A 34 1.88 28.55 -20.25
C PHE A 34 3.07 28.68 -19.28
N ASN A 35 4.05 27.79 -19.41
CA ASN A 35 5.26 27.81 -18.58
C ASN A 35 6.06 29.10 -18.73
N GLN A 36 6.01 29.75 -19.90
CA GLN A 36 6.68 31.01 -20.14
C GLN A 36 5.94 32.21 -19.51
N LEU A 37 4.62 32.24 -19.63
CA LEU A 37 3.78 33.34 -19.15
C LEU A 37 3.58 33.32 -17.64
N PHE A 38 3.41 32.12 -17.06
CA PHE A 38 3.10 31.90 -15.66
C PHE A 38 4.30 31.32 -14.89
N LYS A 39 5.46 31.96 -15.07
CA LYS A 39 6.65 31.67 -14.28
C LYS A 39 6.46 32.16 -12.85
N VAL A 40 7.00 31.40 -11.91
CA VAL A 40 7.12 31.79 -10.50
C VAL A 40 8.60 31.80 -10.12
N ASP A 41 8.93 32.51 -9.04
CA ASP A 41 10.29 32.51 -8.49
C ASP A 41 10.67 31.10 -8.00
N GLN A 42 11.96 30.77 -8.04
CA GLN A 42 12.46 29.40 -7.72
C GLN A 42 12.10 28.91 -6.31
N ASN A 43 11.90 29.84 -5.37
CA ASN A 43 11.51 29.54 -4.00
C ASN A 43 9.99 29.39 -3.80
N VAL A 44 9.18 29.65 -4.83
CA VAL A 44 7.72 29.53 -4.80
C VAL A 44 7.32 28.18 -5.39
N LYS A 45 6.57 27.38 -4.65
CA LYS A 45 6.07 26.10 -5.15
C LYS A 45 4.96 26.34 -6.18
N ARG A 46 5.17 25.90 -7.42
CA ARG A 46 4.14 25.91 -8.46
C ARG A 46 3.45 24.55 -8.53
N VAL A 47 2.12 24.55 -8.51
CA VAL A 47 1.27 23.37 -8.64
C VAL A 47 0.25 23.62 -9.73
N VAL A 48 0.05 22.64 -10.61
CA VAL A 48 -0.91 22.72 -11.73
C VAL A 48 -1.78 21.48 -11.66
N VAL A 49 -3.09 21.69 -11.57
CA VAL A 49 -4.12 20.65 -11.67
C VAL A 49 -4.72 20.72 -13.06
N VAL A 50 -5.16 19.58 -13.58
CA VAL A 50 -5.77 19.49 -14.92
C VAL A 50 -7.22 19.99 -14.91
N GLY A 51 -7.65 20.60 -16.02
CA GLY A 51 -9.04 20.96 -16.30
C GLY A 51 -9.58 20.31 -17.57
N ASN A 52 -10.86 20.54 -17.88
CA ASN A 52 -11.50 19.94 -19.05
C ASN A 52 -11.04 20.57 -20.37
N HIS A 53 -10.61 21.84 -20.39
CA HIS A 53 -10.01 22.43 -21.59
C HIS A 53 -8.59 21.94 -21.84
N ASP A 54 -7.94 21.30 -20.85
CA ASP A 54 -6.58 20.78 -20.98
C ASP A 54 -6.53 19.39 -21.64
N VAL A 55 -7.48 18.51 -21.29
CA VAL A 55 -7.47 17.10 -21.72
C VAL A 55 -8.78 16.62 -22.35
N GLY A 56 -9.84 17.42 -22.25
CA GLY A 56 -11.18 17.11 -22.73
C GLY A 56 -12.22 17.01 -21.61
N PHE A 57 -13.49 17.14 -22.01
CA PHE A 57 -14.60 16.76 -21.14
C PHE A 57 -14.51 15.28 -20.79
N HIS A 58 -15.03 14.88 -19.63
CA HIS A 58 -15.02 13.50 -19.14
C HIS A 58 -15.27 12.43 -20.24
N TYR A 59 -16.28 12.60 -21.09
CA TYR A 59 -16.65 11.66 -22.16
C TYR A 59 -15.75 11.70 -23.41
N ALA A 60 -14.81 12.63 -23.48
CA ALA A 60 -13.95 12.91 -24.64
C ALA A 60 -12.45 12.94 -24.29
N ILE A 61 -12.09 12.56 -23.06
CA ILE A 61 -10.69 12.44 -22.65
C ILE A 61 -10.01 11.32 -23.44
N HIS A 62 -8.84 11.62 -23.97
CA HIS A 62 -7.98 10.62 -24.60
C HIS A 62 -6.81 10.25 -23.67
N PRO A 63 -6.46 8.95 -23.52
CA PRO A 63 -5.39 8.51 -22.63
C PRO A 63 -4.04 9.22 -22.86
N ASP A 64 -3.65 9.43 -24.13
CA ASP A 64 -2.40 10.11 -24.45
C ASP A 64 -2.33 11.54 -23.89
N ARG A 65 -3.42 12.31 -23.97
CA ARG A 65 -3.45 13.69 -23.48
C ARG A 65 -3.35 13.74 -21.96
N LEU A 66 -4.01 12.80 -21.29
CA LEU A 66 -3.90 12.62 -19.86
C LEU A 66 -2.47 12.25 -19.45
N SER A 67 -1.81 11.37 -20.22
CA SER A 67 -0.39 10.99 -20.02
C SER A 67 0.53 12.17 -20.19
N TRP A 68 0.42 12.90 -21.30
CA TRP A 68 1.26 14.08 -21.57
C TRP A 68 1.10 15.15 -20.50
N PHE A 69 -0.13 15.38 -20.04
CA PHE A 69 -0.40 16.33 -18.96
C PHE A 69 0.22 15.88 -17.64
N GLY A 70 0.04 14.61 -17.25
CA GLY A 70 0.63 14.03 -16.05
C GLY A 70 2.17 14.01 -16.06
N GLU A 71 2.77 13.76 -17.22
CA GLU A 71 4.22 13.81 -17.43
C GLU A 71 4.78 15.24 -17.33
N THR A 72 4.03 16.23 -17.83
CA THR A 72 4.45 17.63 -17.84
C THR A 72 4.23 18.31 -16.48
N TYR A 73 3.12 17.99 -15.83
CA TYR A 73 2.71 18.51 -14.53
C TYR A 73 2.47 17.35 -13.59
N ALA A 74 3.52 16.93 -12.87
CA ALA A 74 3.46 15.81 -11.94
C ALA A 74 2.33 15.99 -10.91
N ASN A 75 1.72 14.87 -10.51
CA ASN A 75 0.65 14.78 -9.52
C ASN A 75 -0.69 15.42 -9.95
N SER A 76 -0.90 15.67 -11.25
CA SER A 76 -2.12 16.28 -11.77
C SER A 76 -3.22 15.29 -12.19
N THR A 77 -2.89 14.00 -12.40
CA THR A 77 -3.81 12.98 -12.90
C THR A 77 -3.56 11.60 -12.26
N PRO A 78 -4.61 10.81 -11.96
CA PRO A 78 -6.01 11.25 -11.78
C PRO A 78 -6.20 12.04 -10.48
N VAL A 79 -5.45 11.68 -9.43
CA VAL A 79 -5.40 12.35 -8.14
C VAL A 79 -3.95 12.33 -7.69
N GLY A 80 -3.49 13.43 -7.09
CA GLY A 80 -2.14 13.53 -6.57
C GLY A 80 -2.09 14.30 -5.27
N THR A 81 -0.91 14.36 -4.68
CA THR A 81 -0.70 15.09 -3.43
C THR A 81 0.51 16.00 -3.50
N VAL A 82 0.50 17.07 -2.71
CA VAL A 82 1.67 17.90 -2.48
C VAL A 82 1.66 18.38 -1.04
N THR A 83 2.81 18.27 -0.36
CA THR A 83 2.98 18.80 0.99
C THR A 83 3.75 20.12 0.92
N ILE A 84 3.17 21.18 1.47
CA ILE A 84 3.77 22.51 1.50
C ILE A 84 3.75 22.99 2.96
N LYS A 85 4.92 23.24 3.54
CA LYS A 85 5.09 23.64 4.95
C LYS A 85 4.36 22.72 5.95
N GLY A 86 4.38 21.41 5.70
CA GLY A 86 3.72 20.42 6.55
C GLY A 86 2.21 20.28 6.34
N GLN A 87 1.60 21.09 5.47
CA GLN A 87 0.19 20.94 5.10
C GLN A 87 0.07 20.08 3.84
N LEU A 88 -0.72 19.01 3.93
CA LEU A 88 -1.08 18.17 2.78
C LEU A 88 -2.17 18.86 1.95
N PHE A 89 -1.94 18.92 0.64
CA PHE A 89 -2.93 19.32 -0.36
C PHE A 89 -3.21 18.13 -1.27
N VAL A 90 -4.49 17.85 -1.50
CA VAL A 90 -4.97 16.82 -2.42
C VAL A 90 -5.38 17.50 -3.73
N LEU A 91 -4.83 17.00 -4.84
CA LEU A 91 -5.02 17.52 -6.19
C LEU A 91 -5.94 16.56 -6.92
N VAL A 92 -7.11 17.01 -7.35
CA VAL A 92 -8.16 16.13 -7.90
C VAL A 92 -8.48 16.57 -9.32
N ASN A 93 -8.31 15.66 -10.29
CA ASN A 93 -8.85 15.86 -11.64
C ASN A 93 -10.37 15.75 -11.57
N SER A 94 -11.07 16.87 -11.77
CA SER A 94 -12.53 16.91 -11.71
C SER A 94 -13.19 16.02 -12.77
N MET A 95 -12.51 15.71 -13.88
CA MET A 95 -13.07 14.83 -14.92
C MET A 95 -13.06 13.36 -14.52
N ALA A 96 -12.33 13.02 -13.46
CA ALA A 96 -12.39 11.70 -12.85
C ALA A 96 -13.54 11.55 -11.83
N MET A 97 -14.27 12.64 -11.53
CA MET A 97 -15.33 12.66 -10.51
C MET A 97 -16.74 12.49 -11.09
N HIS A 98 -16.87 11.87 -12.28
CA HIS A 98 -18.18 11.68 -12.90
C HIS A 98 -19.04 10.60 -12.21
N GLY A 99 -18.40 9.59 -11.60
CA GLY A 99 -19.08 8.53 -10.85
C GLY A 99 -19.72 7.43 -11.70
N ASP A 100 -19.24 7.24 -12.94
CA ASP A 100 -19.72 6.21 -13.87
C ASP A 100 -18.81 4.98 -13.94
N TYR A 101 -17.85 4.85 -13.01
CA TYR A 101 -16.87 3.77 -12.95
C TYR A 101 -15.98 3.63 -14.20
N CYS A 102 -15.80 4.72 -14.95
CA CYS A 102 -14.80 4.77 -16.02
C CYS A 102 -13.39 4.45 -15.48
N GLN A 103 -12.46 4.01 -16.33
CA GLN A 103 -11.09 3.68 -15.88
C GLN A 103 -10.41 4.83 -15.13
N LEU A 104 -10.56 6.07 -15.62
CA LEU A 104 -10.05 7.27 -14.97
C LEU A 104 -10.71 7.50 -13.59
N CYS A 105 -12.02 7.27 -13.50
CA CYS A 105 -12.85 7.49 -12.32
C CYS A 105 -12.51 6.47 -11.23
N HIS A 106 -12.47 5.21 -11.60
CA HIS A 106 -12.07 4.12 -10.72
C HIS A 106 -10.63 4.29 -10.21
N SER A 107 -9.72 4.74 -11.07
CA SER A 107 -8.35 5.06 -10.64
C SER A 107 -8.34 6.20 -9.63
N ALA A 108 -9.18 7.23 -9.80
CA ALA A 108 -9.28 8.34 -8.85
C ALA A 108 -9.88 7.92 -7.50
N GLU A 109 -10.89 7.05 -7.49
CA GLU A 109 -11.44 6.46 -6.26
C GLU A 109 -10.34 5.72 -5.49
N ILE A 110 -9.57 4.86 -6.17
CA ILE A 110 -8.45 4.12 -5.55
C ILE A 110 -7.42 5.10 -4.94
N GLU A 111 -7.03 6.15 -5.67
CA GLU A 111 -6.04 7.10 -5.16
C GLU A 111 -6.60 7.95 -3.99
N ILE A 112 -7.88 8.36 -4.05
CA ILE A 112 -8.53 9.07 -2.93
C ILE A 112 -8.63 8.16 -1.71
N ASP A 113 -9.00 6.90 -1.89
CA ASP A 113 -9.05 5.93 -0.80
C ASP A 113 -7.66 5.71 -0.20
N ARG A 114 -6.59 5.68 -0.99
CA ARG A 114 -5.21 5.62 -0.49
C ARG A 114 -4.82 6.86 0.32
N ILE A 115 -5.24 8.05 -0.11
CA ILE A 115 -4.95 9.32 0.57
C ILE A 115 -5.77 9.44 1.86
N GLY A 116 -7.01 8.98 1.82
CA GLY A 116 -7.94 8.95 2.94
C GLY A 116 -7.69 7.82 3.93
N GLY A 117 -6.86 6.85 3.56
CA GLY A 117 -6.46 5.74 4.42
C GLY A 117 -5.93 6.25 5.76
N ILE A 118 -6.68 5.98 6.81
CA ILE A 118 -6.23 6.25 8.18
C ILE A 118 -5.20 5.17 8.50
N ASP A 119 -3.95 5.56 8.61
CA ASP A 119 -2.89 4.71 9.14
C ASP A 119 -3.24 4.29 10.57
N LYS A 120 -3.58 3.01 10.75
CA LYS A 120 -3.85 2.42 12.05
C LYS A 120 -2.61 1.72 12.56
N ARG A 121 -2.11 2.15 13.72
CA ARG A 121 -1.00 1.47 14.38
C ARG A 121 -1.53 0.22 15.10
N VAL A 122 -1.06 -0.94 14.68
CA VAL A 122 -1.39 -2.25 15.25
C VAL A 122 -0.20 -2.75 16.06
N ILE A 123 -0.41 -2.96 17.36
CA ILE A 123 0.59 -3.56 18.25
C ILE A 123 0.03 -4.89 18.73
N VAL A 124 0.75 -5.98 18.47
CA VAL A 124 0.31 -7.33 18.85
C VAL A 124 1.47 -8.11 19.46
N ALA A 125 1.16 -8.86 20.51
CA ALA A 125 2.11 -9.72 21.18
C ALA A 125 1.44 -11.04 21.57
N GLY A 126 2.25 -12.07 21.74
CA GLY A 126 1.76 -13.38 22.16
C GLY A 126 2.90 -14.33 22.45
N ARG A 127 2.54 -15.58 22.75
CA ARG A 127 3.48 -16.67 22.95
C ARG A 127 3.02 -17.89 22.18
N VAL A 128 3.94 -18.61 21.54
CA VAL A 128 3.66 -19.86 20.84
C VAL A 128 4.29 -21.04 21.55
N THR A 129 3.51 -22.10 21.72
CA THR A 129 3.91 -23.35 22.36
C THR A 129 3.56 -24.55 21.50
N CYS A 130 4.25 -25.66 21.71
CA CYS A 130 3.96 -26.94 21.08
C CYS A 130 4.11 -28.04 22.13
N ASN A 131 3.05 -28.81 22.37
CA ASN A 131 2.95 -29.72 23.50
C ASN A 131 3.33 -29.02 24.83
N PHE A 132 2.84 -27.80 25.03
CA PHE A 132 3.07 -26.95 26.21
C PHE A 132 4.52 -26.52 26.44
N LYS A 133 5.40 -26.67 25.44
CA LYS A 133 6.78 -26.19 25.49
C LYS A 133 6.96 -24.96 24.61
N PRO A 134 7.80 -23.99 25.01
CA PRO A 134 8.20 -22.88 24.16
C PRO A 134 8.60 -23.32 22.77
N SER A 135 8.03 -22.68 21.74
CA SER A 135 8.38 -22.96 20.35
C SER A 135 9.19 -21.79 19.77
N PRO A 136 10.52 -21.88 19.75
CA PRO A 136 11.37 -20.80 19.25
C PRO A 136 11.51 -20.82 17.73
N LYS A 137 11.81 -19.64 17.15
CA LYS A 137 12.06 -19.45 15.71
C LYS A 137 10.88 -19.89 14.82
N ILE A 138 9.67 -19.78 15.34
CA ILE A 138 8.44 -19.95 14.58
C ILE A 138 8.16 -18.65 13.83
N GLU A 139 7.78 -18.75 12.56
CA GLU A 139 7.47 -17.60 11.73
C GLU A 139 6.01 -17.19 11.89
N ILE A 140 5.78 -15.89 12.12
CA ILE A 140 4.46 -15.30 12.34
C ILE A 140 4.27 -14.12 11.39
N LEU A 141 3.14 -14.11 10.69
CA LEU A 141 2.74 -13.05 9.75
C LEU A 141 1.45 -12.37 10.22
N LEU A 142 1.43 -11.04 10.17
CA LEU A 142 0.22 -10.23 10.25
C LEU A 142 -0.26 -9.93 8.82
N MET A 143 -1.53 -10.21 8.54
CA MET A 143 -2.11 -10.05 7.21
C MET A 143 -3.53 -9.52 7.28
N GLU A 144 -3.96 -8.82 6.23
CA GLU A 144 -5.34 -8.39 6.03
C GLU A 144 -6.08 -9.40 5.13
N LYS A 145 -7.27 -9.85 5.52
CA LYS A 145 -7.98 -10.92 4.78
C LYS A 145 -8.58 -10.49 3.45
N GLU A 146 -8.91 -9.20 3.30
CA GLU A 146 -9.72 -8.70 2.18
C GLU A 146 -8.93 -7.93 1.12
N LYS A 147 -7.61 -7.72 1.30
CA LYS A 147 -6.77 -7.14 0.24
C LYS A 147 -6.67 -8.14 -0.93
N TYR A 148 -7.05 -7.70 -2.12
CA TYR A 148 -7.06 -8.52 -3.35
C TYR A 148 -5.72 -8.49 -4.10
N ALA A 149 -4.60 -8.19 -3.44
CA ALA A 149 -3.29 -8.04 -4.07
C ALA A 149 -2.32 -9.18 -3.70
N MET A 150 -1.31 -9.40 -4.53
CA MET A 150 -0.42 -10.57 -4.45
C MET A 150 0.64 -10.50 -3.33
N ASP A 151 0.52 -9.59 -2.36
CA ASP A 151 1.40 -9.53 -1.18
C ASP A 151 0.69 -8.82 0.00
N ASP A 152 -0.14 -9.57 0.74
CA ASP A 152 -0.98 -9.07 1.85
C ASP A 152 -0.28 -9.16 3.22
N ILE A 153 1.04 -9.00 3.28
CA ILE A 153 1.79 -9.04 4.54
C ILE A 153 1.95 -7.63 5.09
N GLU A 154 1.30 -7.38 6.23
CA GLU A 154 1.40 -6.12 6.96
C GLU A 154 2.66 -6.08 7.85
N ASP A 155 3.03 -7.22 8.45
CA ASP A 155 4.29 -7.37 9.21
C ASP A 155 4.70 -8.85 9.35
N ARG A 156 5.98 -9.08 9.66
CA ARG A 156 6.56 -10.40 9.92
C ARG A 156 7.45 -10.36 11.16
N THR A 157 7.30 -11.37 12.00
CA THR A 157 8.22 -11.61 13.11
C THR A 157 8.54 -13.09 13.26
N THR A 158 9.45 -13.40 14.18
CA THR A 158 9.77 -14.77 14.59
C THR A 158 9.77 -14.87 16.11
N SER A 159 9.31 -16.01 16.65
CA SER A 159 9.29 -16.20 18.10
C SER A 159 10.70 -16.34 18.70
N ASP A 160 10.89 -15.78 19.90
CA ASP A 160 12.13 -15.86 20.68
C ASP A 160 12.35 -17.25 21.31
N LEU A 161 13.41 -17.40 22.11
CA LEU A 161 13.75 -18.66 22.78
C LEU A 161 12.66 -19.16 23.76
N ASP A 162 11.87 -18.24 24.31
CA ASP A 162 10.77 -18.52 25.24
C ASP A 162 9.43 -18.66 24.52
N GLY A 163 9.43 -18.56 23.18
CA GLY A 163 8.27 -18.65 22.31
C GLY A 163 7.49 -17.34 22.20
N ASN A 164 7.97 -16.23 22.76
CA ASN A 164 7.25 -14.95 22.68
C ASN A 164 7.48 -14.28 21.33
N PHE A 165 6.49 -13.49 20.90
CA PHE A 165 6.60 -12.65 19.71
C PHE A 165 5.93 -11.30 19.94
N PHE A 166 6.37 -10.32 19.17
CA PHE A 166 5.89 -8.95 19.18
C PHE A 166 5.94 -8.38 17.75
N MET A 167 4.90 -7.65 17.37
CA MET A 167 4.79 -6.90 16.13
C MET A 167 4.23 -5.51 16.42
N ASN A 168 4.74 -4.52 15.70
CA ASN A 168 4.31 -3.13 15.79
C ASN A 168 4.32 -2.56 14.37
N ALA A 169 3.15 -2.62 13.75
CA ALA A 169 2.94 -2.28 12.36
C ALA A 169 2.03 -1.06 12.22
N THR A 170 2.15 -0.36 11.12
CA THR A 170 1.16 0.62 10.68
C THR A 170 0.44 0.00 9.48
N VAL A 171 -0.85 -0.21 9.63
CA VAL A 171 -1.72 -0.80 8.61
C VAL A 171 -2.58 0.31 8.03
N SER A 172 -2.49 0.52 6.72
CA SER A 172 -3.35 1.47 6.02
C SER A 172 -4.64 0.76 5.59
N GLU A 173 -5.78 1.29 6.03
CA GLU A 173 -7.10 0.88 5.53
C GLU A 173 -7.27 1.39 4.09
N MET A 174 -7.46 0.50 3.11
CA MET A 174 -7.86 0.87 1.75
C MET A 174 -9.37 0.65 1.59
N GLY A 175 -10.15 1.73 1.47
CA GLY A 175 -11.57 1.64 1.09
C GLY A 175 -12.50 2.59 1.84
N SER A 176 -13.42 3.18 1.08
CA SER A 176 -14.51 4.06 1.50
C SER A 176 -15.34 3.59 2.71
N MET A 177 -15.77 4.58 3.52
CA MET A 177 -16.86 4.54 4.53
C MET A 177 -17.35 3.15 4.97
N ASN A 178 -16.84 2.68 6.12
CA ASN A 178 -17.28 1.49 6.87
C ASN A 178 -16.75 0.11 6.42
N VAL A 179 -15.47 0.00 6.05
CA VAL A 179 -14.79 -1.31 6.07
C VAL A 179 -14.06 -1.48 7.41
N GLN A 180 -14.33 -2.57 8.11
CA GLN A 180 -13.70 -2.93 9.37
C GLN A 180 -12.45 -3.75 9.06
N LEU A 181 -11.25 -3.33 9.49
CA LEU A 181 -10.02 -4.14 9.33
C LEU A 181 -10.27 -5.59 9.77
N ASP A 182 -10.15 -6.53 8.83
CA ASP A 182 -10.16 -7.96 9.10
C ASP A 182 -8.74 -8.49 9.09
N LEU A 183 -8.05 -8.33 10.22
CA LEU A 183 -6.68 -8.82 10.40
C LEU A 183 -6.65 -10.29 10.82
N GLU A 184 -5.65 -11.01 10.34
CA GLU A 184 -5.36 -12.39 10.71
C GLU A 184 -3.87 -12.55 11.03
N ILE A 185 -3.58 -13.31 12.08
CA ILE A 185 -2.24 -13.82 12.33
C ILE A 185 -2.12 -15.23 11.73
N LYS A 186 -1.13 -15.43 10.86
CA LYS A 186 -0.76 -16.76 10.34
C LYS A 186 0.57 -17.21 10.92
N ILE A 187 0.58 -18.40 11.51
CA ILE A 187 1.76 -18.97 12.18
C ILE A 187 2.20 -20.22 11.44
N PHE A 188 3.41 -20.22 10.90
CA PHE A 188 3.97 -21.32 10.14
C PHE A 188 4.86 -22.18 11.03
N HIS A 189 4.46 -23.44 11.24
CA HIS A 189 5.13 -24.32 12.20
C HIS A 189 5.21 -25.77 11.74
N LYS A 190 6.12 -26.52 12.39
CA LYS A 190 6.30 -27.97 12.20
C LYS A 190 6.00 -28.77 13.48
N CYS A 191 5.15 -28.23 14.36
CA CYS A 191 4.77 -28.93 15.59
C CYS A 191 4.15 -30.30 15.27
N ASN A 192 4.70 -31.35 15.89
CA ASN A 192 4.33 -32.74 15.67
C ASN A 192 4.36 -33.13 14.17
N MET A 193 5.37 -32.65 13.44
CA MET A 193 5.66 -33.03 12.06
C MET A 193 7.04 -33.69 11.97
N ALA A 194 7.27 -34.47 10.93
CA ALA A 194 8.58 -35.05 10.65
C ALA A 194 9.59 -33.95 10.27
N GLU A 195 10.84 -34.11 10.67
CA GLU A 195 11.89 -33.10 10.45
C GLU A 195 12.18 -32.83 8.96
N ASP A 196 12.02 -33.87 8.13
CA ASP A 196 12.22 -33.86 6.68
C ASP A 196 11.01 -33.37 5.88
N ASP A 197 9.87 -33.08 6.53
CA ASP A 197 8.70 -32.54 5.83
C ASP A 197 9.05 -31.17 5.25
N ILE A 198 8.87 -31.02 3.95
CA ILE A 198 9.15 -29.77 3.23
C ILE A 198 8.08 -28.70 3.48
N CYS A 199 6.95 -29.09 4.07
CA CYS A 199 5.80 -28.23 4.31
C CYS A 199 5.66 -27.83 5.79
N TYR A 200 4.80 -26.84 6.01
CA TYR A 200 4.43 -26.28 7.31
C TYR A 200 2.93 -26.47 7.52
N LYS A 201 2.54 -26.70 8.77
CA LYS A 201 1.19 -26.40 9.24
C LYS A 201 1.08 -24.88 9.42
N VAL A 202 -0.09 -24.35 9.11
CA VAL A 202 -0.38 -22.91 9.25
C VAL A 202 -1.54 -22.76 10.21
N ALA A 203 -1.30 -22.21 11.40
CA ALA A 203 -2.38 -21.85 12.32
C ALA A 203 -2.91 -20.45 11.97
N HIS A 204 -4.23 -20.32 11.85
CA HIS A 204 -4.92 -19.06 11.57
C HIS A 204 -5.56 -18.55 12.86
N VAL A 205 -5.08 -17.42 13.36
CA VAL A 205 -5.57 -16.79 14.58
C VAL A 205 -6.26 -15.48 14.20
N PRO A 206 -7.60 -15.39 14.31
CA PRO A 206 -8.33 -14.19 13.97
C PRO A 206 -8.01 -13.07 14.96
N PHE A 207 -7.91 -11.85 14.45
CA PHE A 207 -7.81 -10.66 15.29
C PHE A 207 -9.22 -10.09 15.54
N PRO A 208 -9.58 -9.68 16.77
CA PRO A 208 -10.88 -9.07 17.00
C PRO A 208 -10.96 -7.71 16.31
N SER A 209 -11.82 -7.61 15.32
CA SER A 209 -12.05 -6.41 14.52
C SER A 209 -12.62 -5.24 15.34
N THR A 210 -13.20 -5.51 16.52
CA THR A 210 -13.72 -4.51 17.48
C THR A 210 -12.64 -3.71 18.19
N PHE A 211 -11.37 -4.11 18.11
CA PHE A 211 -10.25 -3.40 18.73
C PHE A 211 -9.93 -2.07 18.03
N PHE A 212 -10.37 -1.90 16.78
CA PHE A 212 -10.15 -0.72 15.96
C PHE A 212 -11.40 0.14 15.77
N ASN A 213 -12.51 -0.20 16.43
CA ASN A 213 -13.74 0.56 16.34
C ASN A 213 -13.58 1.85 17.13
N TYR A 214 -13.44 2.94 16.37
CA TYR A 214 -13.39 4.31 16.84
C TYR A 214 -14.77 4.73 17.38
N GLU A 215 -14.81 5.26 18.60
CA GLU A 215 -15.93 6.06 19.08
C GLU A 215 -15.46 7.51 19.16
N GLU A 216 -16.03 8.38 18.31
CA GLU A 216 -15.69 9.80 18.18
C GLU A 216 -15.82 10.60 19.50
N GLN A 217 -16.53 10.05 20.47
CA GLN A 217 -16.80 10.66 21.78
C GLN A 217 -15.86 10.17 22.90
N ASP A 218 -14.96 9.22 22.63
CA ASP A 218 -14.11 8.61 23.65
C ASP A 218 -12.61 8.84 23.36
N GLU A 219 -11.99 9.70 24.17
CA GLU A 219 -10.56 10.01 24.10
C GLU A 219 -9.68 8.75 24.32
N GLU A 220 -10.19 7.70 24.99
CA GLU A 220 -9.44 6.45 25.18
C GLU A 220 -9.28 5.61 23.90
N THR A 221 -10.09 5.87 22.86
CA THR A 221 -9.98 5.18 21.56
C THR A 221 -8.84 5.73 20.70
N HIS A 222 -8.18 6.83 21.12
CA HIS A 222 -7.05 7.45 20.43
C HIS A 222 -5.68 6.85 20.82
N MET A 223 -5.63 5.96 21.82
CA MET A 223 -4.38 5.34 22.28
C MET A 223 -4.16 3.98 21.58
N PRO A 224 -3.01 3.74 20.93
CA PRO A 224 -2.70 2.43 20.35
C PRO A 224 -2.60 1.40 21.48
N ARG A 225 -3.64 0.56 21.61
CA ARG A 225 -3.67 -0.53 22.58
C ARG A 225 -2.81 -1.68 22.02
N ALA A 226 -1.98 -2.28 22.86
CA ALA A 226 -1.31 -3.53 22.50
C ALA A 226 -2.28 -4.69 22.72
N TYR A 227 -2.54 -5.48 21.68
CA TYR A 227 -3.38 -6.68 21.81
C TYR A 227 -2.52 -7.89 22.15
N TYR A 228 -2.74 -8.47 23.33
CA TYR A 228 -2.05 -9.68 23.74
C TYR A 228 -2.90 -10.90 23.40
N LEU A 229 -2.42 -11.71 22.47
CA LEU A 229 -3.10 -12.93 22.00
C LEU A 229 -3.07 -14.08 23.01
N GLY A 230 -2.34 -13.93 24.12
CA GLY A 230 -2.12 -15.01 25.06
C GLY A 230 -1.11 -16.04 24.55
N THR A 231 -1.23 -17.27 25.06
CA THR A 231 -0.44 -18.41 24.63
C THR A 231 -1.22 -19.22 23.59
N ILE A 232 -0.62 -19.43 22.42
CA ILE A 232 -1.17 -20.13 21.28
C ILE A 232 -0.49 -21.51 21.21
N GLU A 233 -1.25 -22.54 21.55
CA GLU A 233 -0.77 -23.94 21.54
C GLU A 233 -0.91 -24.55 20.14
N LEU A 234 0.21 -24.85 19.48
CA LEU A 234 0.29 -25.20 18.07
C LEU A 234 -0.19 -26.62 17.73
N ASP A 235 -0.26 -27.53 18.71
CA ASP A 235 -0.92 -28.84 18.59
C ASP A 235 -2.41 -28.80 19.00
N GLY A 236 -2.92 -27.62 19.34
CA GLY A 236 -4.34 -27.40 19.64
C GLY A 236 -5.27 -27.44 18.41
N ASN A 237 -6.57 -27.38 18.68
CA ASN A 237 -7.61 -27.42 17.65
C ASN A 237 -7.91 -26.01 17.11
N HIS A 238 -7.03 -25.51 16.23
CA HIS A 238 -7.18 -24.22 15.54
C HIS A 238 -7.65 -24.41 14.10
N LYS A 239 -8.20 -23.35 13.48
CA LYS A 239 -8.34 -23.32 12.03
C LYS A 239 -6.94 -23.41 11.42
N ALA A 240 -6.68 -24.49 10.69
CA ALA A 240 -5.34 -24.83 10.22
C ALA A 240 -5.30 -25.09 8.72
N GLY A 241 -4.20 -24.70 8.09
CA GLY A 241 -3.87 -24.98 6.70
C GLY A 241 -2.54 -25.72 6.57
N ARG A 242 -2.12 -25.99 5.32
CA ARG A 242 -0.81 -26.54 4.99
C ARG A 242 -0.17 -25.71 3.88
N SER A 243 1.08 -25.32 4.04
CA SER A 243 1.85 -24.58 3.03
C SER A 243 3.22 -25.21 2.81
N CYS A 244 3.60 -25.43 1.55
CA CYS A 244 4.92 -25.97 1.17
C CYS A 244 5.81 -24.92 0.48
N SER A 245 5.29 -23.70 0.29
CA SER A 245 6.08 -22.56 -0.16
C SER A 245 6.56 -21.78 1.05
N ARG A 246 7.88 -21.59 1.19
CA ARG A 246 8.48 -20.81 2.29
C ARG A 246 8.40 -19.29 2.06
N ILE A 247 7.51 -18.87 1.15
CA ILE A 247 7.43 -17.57 0.48
C ILE A 247 5.94 -17.41 0.11
N LEU A 248 5.17 -16.40 0.44
CA LEU A 248 5.40 -14.96 0.63
C LEU A 248 6.56 -14.65 1.59
N GLY A 249 7.75 -14.27 1.11
CA GLY A 249 8.94 -14.01 1.95
C GLY A 249 10.33 -14.19 1.31
N ALA A 250 10.48 -14.89 0.18
CA ALA A 250 11.77 -15.02 -0.52
C ALA A 250 11.66 -15.50 -1.99
N SER A 251 10.80 -14.92 -2.84
CA SER A 251 10.64 -15.35 -4.25
C SER A 251 11.91 -15.26 -5.11
N MET A 252 13.06 -14.85 -4.59
CA MET A 252 14.31 -14.73 -5.35
C MET A 252 15.55 -15.43 -4.77
N ALA A 253 15.56 -15.88 -3.51
CA ALA A 253 16.79 -16.42 -2.91
C ALA A 253 17.01 -17.93 -3.14
N ASN A 254 15.94 -18.70 -3.34
CA ASN A 254 16.04 -20.16 -3.53
C ASN A 254 16.30 -20.59 -4.98
N LEU A 255 16.09 -19.71 -5.97
CA LEU A 255 16.54 -20.00 -7.34
C LEU A 255 18.07 -20.08 -7.39
N VAL A 256 18.77 -19.20 -6.68
CA VAL A 256 20.24 -19.18 -6.63
C VAL A 256 20.78 -20.42 -5.90
N GLY A 257 20.16 -20.81 -4.78
CA GLY A 257 20.57 -22.00 -4.03
C GLY A 257 20.32 -23.32 -4.78
N TYR A 258 19.19 -23.44 -5.48
CA TYR A 258 18.84 -24.64 -6.25
C TYR A 258 19.67 -24.76 -7.54
N VAL A 259 19.91 -23.64 -8.24
CA VAL A 259 20.79 -23.59 -9.43
C VAL A 259 22.25 -23.87 -9.05
N SER A 260 22.75 -23.37 -7.91
CA SER A 260 24.12 -23.68 -7.48
C SER A 260 24.34 -25.16 -7.16
N LYS A 261 23.35 -25.84 -6.56
CA LYS A 261 23.42 -27.29 -6.29
C LYS A 261 23.34 -28.16 -7.55
N ILE A 262 22.67 -27.69 -8.61
CA ILE A 262 22.62 -28.39 -9.90
C ILE A 262 23.95 -28.24 -10.64
N LEU A 263 24.54 -27.04 -10.65
CA LEU A 263 25.84 -26.77 -11.29
C LEU A 263 27.02 -27.49 -10.59
N ASP A 264 26.97 -27.68 -9.27
CA ASP A 264 27.99 -28.43 -8.53
C ASP A 264 27.88 -29.96 -8.72
N ASN A 265 26.69 -30.50 -9.05
CA ASN A 265 26.51 -31.91 -9.34
C ASN A 265 26.89 -32.29 -10.78
N GLU A 266 26.79 -31.38 -11.74
CA GLU A 266 27.28 -31.62 -13.11
C GLU A 266 28.82 -31.62 -13.21
N LYS A 267 29.51 -30.87 -12.33
CA LYS A 267 30.99 -30.88 -12.26
C LYS A 267 31.60 -32.16 -11.66
N LYS A 268 30.78 -33.04 -11.06
CA LYS A 268 31.24 -34.35 -10.52
C LYS A 268 31.03 -35.53 -11.48
N LEU A 269 30.48 -35.31 -12.66
CA LEU A 269 30.22 -36.34 -13.67
C LEU A 269 31.12 -36.21 -14.92
N ILE A 270 32.08 -35.30 -14.90
CA ILE A 270 33.12 -35.17 -15.94
C ILE A 270 34.48 -35.13 -15.23
N TYR A 271 34.95 -36.30 -14.79
CA TYR A 271 36.35 -36.75 -14.74
C TYR A 271 36.37 -38.23 -14.32
#